data_AF-A0A7C1EY12-F1
#
_entry.id   AF-A0A7C1EY12-F1
#
_cell.length_a   1.000
_cell.length_b   1.000
_cell.length_c   1.000
_cell.angle_alpha   90.00
_cell.angle_beta   90.00
_cell.angle_gamma   90.00
#
_symmetry.space_group_name_H-M   'P 1'
#
loop_
_entity.id
_entity.type
_entity.pdbx_description
1 polymer ?
#
loop_
_entity_poly.entity_id
_entity_poly.type
_entity_poly.pdbx_seq_one_letter_code
_entity_poly.pdbx_strand_id
1 'polypeptide(L)' 'MENKFKQSLLDKSVFSVTWELVPGRGAKEKAQETVFLNAEAAAKSGKIHALTITDNPGGNPAILADYLGMEI' A
#
# COMPACT_ATOMS: atom_id res chain seq x y z
N MET A 1 -7.68 13.27 -10.47
CA MET A 1 -7.86 11.92 -9.90
C MET A 1 -8.53 12.09 -8.54
N GLU A 2 -9.55 11.31 -8.25
CA GLU A 2 -10.33 11.41 -7.01
C GLU A 2 -9.63 10.65 -5.87
N ASN A 3 -9.42 11.28 -4.71
CA ASN A 3 -8.74 10.65 -3.57
C ASN A 3 -9.75 9.87 -2.71
N LYS A 4 -9.87 8.57 -2.97
CA LYS A 4 -10.82 7.66 -2.31
C LYS A 4 -10.71 7.68 -0.78
N PHE A 5 -9.49 7.78 -0.26
CA PHE A 5 -9.26 7.81 1.18
C PHE A 5 -9.77 9.10 1.82
N LYS A 6 -9.46 10.26 1.22
CA LYS A 6 -9.99 11.53 1.72
C LYS A 6 -11.52 11.53 1.74
N GLN A 7 -12.15 10.94 0.73
CA GLN A 7 -13.61 10.84 0.67
C GLN A 7 -14.17 9.94 1.75
N SER A 8 -13.58 8.75 1.95
CA SER A 8 -14.02 7.82 2.98
C SER A 8 -13.88 8.40 4.39
N LEU A 9 -12.91 9.29 4.61
CA LEU A 9 -12.73 9.98 5.89
C LEU A 9 -13.79 11.07 6.15
N LEU A 10 -14.37 11.66 5.10
CA LEU A 10 -15.34 12.76 5.21
C LEU A 10 -16.79 12.27 5.19
N ASP A 11 -17.04 11.07 4.64
CA ASP A 11 -18.36 10.46 4.60
C ASP A 11 -18.64 9.68 5.90
N LYS A 12 -19.56 10.20 6.72
CA LYS A 12 -19.97 9.58 7.99
C LYS A 12 -20.69 8.24 7.84
N SER A 13 -21.14 7.90 6.63
CA SER A 13 -21.80 6.62 6.34
C SER A 13 -20.81 5.53 5.92
N VAL A 14 -19.54 5.87 5.71
CA VAL A 14 -18.50 4.97 5.23
C VAL A 14 -17.56 4.60 6.38
N PHE A 15 -17.29 3.30 6.54
CA PHE A 15 -16.21 2.82 7.39
C PHE A 15 -14.90 2.82 6.59
N SER A 16 -13.98 3.73 6.93
CA SER A 16 -12.67 3.81 6.29
C SER A 16 -11.80 2.61 6.64
N VAL A 17 -11.19 2.00 5.61
CA VAL A 17 -10.30 0.84 5.74
C VAL A 17 -8.99 1.14 5.03
N THR A 18 -7.89 1.01 5.77
CA THR A 18 -6.53 1.05 5.23
C THR A 18 -5.87 -0.31 5.40
N TRP A 19 -4.92 -0.64 4.53
CA TRP A 19 -4.11 -1.85 4.65
C TRP A 19 -2.62 -1.53 4.50
N GLU A 20 -1.86 -1.85 5.54
CA GLU A 20 -0.40 -1.76 5.55
C GLU A 20 0.23 -2.92 4.77
N LEU A 21 1.02 -2.58 3.76
CA LEU A 21 1.87 -3.51 3.02
C LEU A 21 3.29 -3.42 3.58
N VAL A 22 3.83 -4.58 3.97
CA VAL A 22 5.19 -4.69 4.51
C VAL A 22 6.08 -5.34 3.44
N PRO A 23 6.89 -4.55 2.71
CA PRO A 23 7.75 -5.09 1.68
C PRO A 23 8.90 -5.92 2.24
N GLY A 24 9.49 -6.69 1.32
CA GLY A 24 10.75 -7.37 1.58
C GLY A 24 11.89 -6.38 1.87
N ARG A 25 12.99 -6.90 2.44
CA ARG A 25 14.22 -6.12 2.65
C ARG A 25 15.07 -6.04 1.38
N GLY A 26 14.95 -7.01 0.48
CA GLY A 26 15.70 -7.12 -0.77
C GLY A 26 14.92 -6.64 -1.99
N ALA A 27 15.65 -6.23 -3.04
CA ALA A 27 15.03 -5.71 -4.27
C ALA A 27 14.31 -6.78 -5.11
N LYS A 28 14.69 -8.05 -4.96
CA LYS A 28 14.12 -9.20 -5.68
C LYS A 28 13.91 -10.34 -4.71
N GLU A 29 12.73 -10.43 -4.14
CA GLU A 29 12.31 -11.56 -3.32
C GLU A 29 10.80 -11.74 -3.35
N LYS A 30 10.34 -12.94 -2.97
CA LYS A 30 8.92 -13.31 -2.99
C LYS A 30 8.05 -12.39 -2.14
N ALA A 31 8.59 -11.86 -1.04
CA ALA A 31 7.86 -10.88 -0.21
C ALA A 31 7.57 -9.59 -0.99
N GLN A 32 8.51 -9.15 -1.85
CA GLN A 32 8.32 -8.00 -2.72
C GLN A 32 7.22 -8.25 -3.77
N GLU A 33 7.24 -9.40 -4.42
CA GLU A 33 6.20 -9.82 -5.37
C GLU A 33 4.81 -9.89 -4.72
N THR A 34 4.75 -10.35 -3.47
CA THR A 34 3.50 -10.45 -2.70
C THR A 34 2.89 -9.07 -2.45
N VAL A 35 3.70 -8.03 -2.24
CA VAL A 35 3.20 -6.65 -2.08
C VAL A 35 2.46 -6.18 -3.32
N PHE A 36 3.01 -6.42 -4.52
CA PHE A 36 2.35 -6.01 -5.77
C PHE A 36 1.03 -6.75 -6.00
N LEU A 37 1.01 -8.06 -5.76
CA LEU A 37 -0.21 -8.87 -5.88
C LEU A 37 -1.29 -8.42 -4.88
N ASN A 38 -0.90 -8.11 -3.65
CA ASN A 38 -1.82 -7.61 -2.62
C ASN A 38 -2.35 -6.22 -2.96
N ALA A 39 -1.50 -5.32 -3.49
CA ALA A 39 -1.91 -4.00 -3.92
C ALA A 39 -2.94 -4.07 -5.05
N GLU A 40 -2.72 -4.93 -6.05
CA GLU A 40 -3.67 -5.17 -7.13
C GLU A 40 -4.99 -5.75 -6.60
N ALA A 41 -4.93 -6.73 -5.69
CA ALA A 41 -6.11 -7.30 -5.07
C ALA A 41 -6.90 -6.26 -4.25
N ALA A 42 -6.20 -5.40 -3.50
CA ALA A 42 -6.82 -4.31 -2.74
C ALA A 42 -7.56 -3.34 -3.66
N ALA A 43 -6.93 -2.92 -4.77
CA ALA A 43 -7.52 -2.04 -5.76
C ALA A 43 -8.78 -2.64 -6.41
N LYS A 44 -8.75 -3.93 -6.75
CA LYS A 44 -9.89 -4.64 -7.35
C LYS A 44 -11.02 -4.93 -6.35
N SER A 45 -10.71 -5.03 -5.06
CA SER A 45 -11.69 -5.43 -4.05
C SER A 45 -12.80 -4.41 -3.82
N GLY A 46 -12.53 -3.12 -4.03
CA GLY A 46 -13.42 -2.01 -3.65
C GLY A 46 -13.62 -1.85 -2.14
N LYS A 47 -12.90 -2.63 -1.30
CA LYS A 47 -13.03 -2.62 0.17
C LYS A 47 -11.96 -1.79 0.87
N ILE A 48 -10.81 -1.57 0.21
CA ILE A 48 -9.66 -0.86 0.76
C ILE A 48 -9.63 0.55 0.18
N HIS A 49 -9.57 1.55 1.05
CA HIS A 49 -9.65 2.96 0.68
C HIS A 49 -8.27 3.60 0.49
N ALA A 50 -7.26 3.07 1.19
CA ALA A 50 -5.86 3.40 1.01
C ALA A 50 -4.94 2.23 1.37
N LEU A 51 -3.77 2.22 0.74
CA LEU A 51 -2.64 1.39 1.12
C LEU A 51 -1.61 2.27 1.84
N THR A 52 -0.93 1.69 2.82
CA THR A 52 0.29 2.25 3.39
C THR A 52 1.43 1.28 3.12
N ILE A 53 2.65 1.81 3.03
CA ILE A 53 3.86 1.02 2.80
C ILE A 53 4.78 1.26 3.98
N THR A 54 5.19 0.18 4.63
CA THR A 54 6.18 0.29 5.70
C THR A 54 7.53 0.68 5.12
N ASP A 55 8.03 1.85 5.51
CA ASP A 55 9.41 2.21 5.25
C ASP A 55 10.34 1.35 6.11
N ASN A 56 11.47 0.91 5.55
CA ASN A 56 12.30 -0.11 6.17
C ASN A 56 12.78 0.37 7.56
N PRO A 57 12.41 -0.32 8.65
CA PRO A 57 12.69 0.14 10.01
C PRO A 57 14.19 0.16 10.35
N GLY A 58 15.05 -0.47 9.54
CA GLY A 58 16.50 -0.47 9.69
C GLY A 58 17.22 0.70 8.99
N GLY A 59 16.51 1.58 8.29
CA GLY A 59 17.07 2.79 7.67
C GLY A 59 17.94 2.57 6.41
N ASN A 60 18.07 1.33 5.94
CA ASN A 60 18.81 1.00 4.71
C ASN A 60 18.02 0.03 3.82
N PRO A 61 16.96 0.50 3.14
CA PRO A 61 16.19 -0.33 2.22
C PRO A 61 16.94 -0.60 0.92
N ALA A 62 16.75 -1.81 0.37
CA ALA A 62 17.18 -2.09 -1.01
C ALA A 62 16.34 -1.33 -2.05
N ILE A 63 15.08 -0.99 -1.72
CA ILE A 63 14.17 -0.17 -2.52
C ILE A 63 13.42 0.78 -1.57
N LEU A 64 13.46 2.09 -1.84
CA LEU A 64 12.73 3.09 -1.06
C LEU A 64 11.22 2.88 -1.16
N ALA A 65 10.49 3.10 -0.06
CA ALA A 65 9.03 3.01 -0.05
C ALA A 65 8.38 3.95 -1.08
N ASP A 66 8.95 5.14 -1.29
CA ASP A 66 8.48 6.09 -2.30
C ASP A 66 8.52 5.52 -3.72
N TYR A 67 9.62 4.84 -4.08
CA TYR A 67 9.73 4.18 -5.40
C TYR A 67 8.79 3.00 -5.52
N LEU A 68 8.62 2.23 -4.44
CA LEU A 68 7.65 1.13 -4.43
C LEU A 68 6.21 1.64 -4.62
N GLY A 69 5.88 2.77 -3.99
CA GLY A 69 4.59 3.42 -4.12
C GLY A 69 4.32 4.00 -5.51
N MET A 70 5.33 4.25 -6.34
CA MET A 70 5.14 4.65 -7.74
C MET A 70 4.72 3.50 -8.66
N GLU A 71 5.03 2.26 -8.27
CA GLU A 71 4.71 1.04 -9.03
C GLU A 71 3.34 0.43 -8.62
N ILE A 72 2.72 0.96 -7.55
CA ILE A 72 1.43 0.53 -6.97
C ILE A 72 0.33 1.54 -7.30
#